data_AF-A0A4C1TKN8-F1
#
_entry.id   AF-A0A4C1TKN8-F1
#
_cell.length_a   1.000
_cell.length_b   1.000
_cell.length_c   1.000
_cell.angle_alpha   90.00
_cell.angle_beta   90.00
_cell.angle_gamma   90.00
#
_symmetry.space_group_name_H-M   'P 1'
#
loop_
_entity.id
_entity.type
_entity.pdbx_description
1 polymer ?
#
loop_
_entity_poly.entity_id
_entity_poly.type
_entity_poly.pdbx_seq_one_letter_code
_entity_poly.pdbx_strand_id
1 'polypeptide(L)' 'MALKFVDIGANLTDPMFRGLYGGSRKHQDDLQMVLNRSWLQGLQKMIITVGTLNEADEALTMVACDGNLHM' A
#
# COMPACT_ATOMS: atom_id res chain seq x y z
N MET A 1 19.30 4.02 -17.28
CA MET A 1 19.02 3.59 -15.89
C MET A 1 17.56 3.88 -15.60
N ALA A 2 16.83 2.95 -15.00
CA ALA A 2 15.51 3.26 -14.46
C ALA A 2 15.67 4.20 -13.25
N LEU A 3 14.75 5.17 -13.12
CA LEU A 3 14.69 6.03 -11.93
C LEU A 3 14.33 5.17 -10.71
N LYS A 4 14.87 5.56 -9.55
CA LYS A 4 14.59 4.89 -8.27
C LYS A 4 13.81 5.84 -7.38
N PHE A 5 12.73 5.35 -6.80
CA PHE A 5 11.84 6.14 -5.96
C PHE A 5 11.65 5.52 -4.59
N VAL A 6 11.41 6.39 -3.61
CA VAL A 6 10.88 6.04 -2.30
C VAL A 6 9.62 6.86 -2.10
N ASP A 7 8.50 6.18 -1.88
CA ASP A 7 7.25 6.85 -1.51
C ASP A 7 7.18 6.92 0.02
N ILE A 8 7.19 8.13 0.56
CA ILE A 8 7.25 8.37 2.00
C ILE A 8 5.86 8.50 2.64
N GLY A 9 4.78 8.40 1.86
CA GLY A 9 3.45 8.71 2.35
C GLY A 9 2.34 7.96 1.61
N ALA A 10 2.38 6.63 1.62
CA ALA A 10 1.38 5.80 0.98
C ALA A 10 0.28 5.37 1.97
N ASN A 11 -0.97 5.77 1.72
CA ASN A 11 -2.11 5.40 2.56
C ASN A 11 -2.63 3.99 2.19
N LEU A 12 -1.78 2.96 2.26
CA LEU A 12 -2.12 1.62 1.75
C LEU A 12 -3.25 0.91 2.50
N THR A 13 -3.57 1.35 3.71
CA THR A 13 -4.72 0.87 4.50
C THR A 13 -6.05 1.48 4.03
N ASP A 14 -6.03 2.39 3.06
CA ASP A 14 -7.26 2.99 2.52
C ASP A 14 -8.15 1.91 1.87
N PRO A 15 -9.44 1.84 2.23
CA PRO A 15 -10.38 0.84 1.72
C PRO A 15 -10.55 0.89 0.19
N MET A 16 -10.20 2.00 -0.47
CA MET A 16 -10.18 2.10 -1.93
C MET A 16 -9.26 1.05 -2.57
N PHE A 17 -8.10 0.73 -1.96
CA PHE A 17 -7.22 -0.32 -2.46
C PHE A 17 -7.80 -1.74 -2.34
N ARG A 18 -8.86 -1.88 -1.54
CA ARG A 18 -9.67 -3.11 -1.40
C ARG A 18 -10.97 -3.05 -2.22
N GLY A 19 -11.12 -2.02 -3.04
CA GLY A 19 -12.27 -1.78 -3.91
C GLY A 19 -13.52 -1.27 -3.19
N LEU A 20 -13.39 -0.75 -1.97
CA LEU A 20 -14.50 -0.24 -1.17
C LEU A 20 -14.57 1.28 -1.26
N TYR A 21 -15.71 1.78 -1.74
CA TYR A 21 -15.98 3.20 -1.93
C TYR A 21 -17.31 3.55 -1.28
N GLY A 22 -17.28 4.44 -0.28
CA GLY A 22 -18.47 4.85 0.46
C GLY A 22 -19.27 3.68 1.04
N GLY A 23 -18.59 2.63 1.52
CA GLY A 23 -19.20 1.42 2.09
C GLY A 23 -19.70 0.39 1.08
N SER A 24 -19.56 0.64 -0.24
CA SER A 24 -19.94 -0.31 -1.29
C SER A 24 -18.73 -0.82 -2.06
N ARG A 25 -18.71 -2.12 -2.39
CA ARG A 25 -17.66 -2.71 -3.22
C ARG A 25 -17.88 -2.36 -4.69
N LYS A 26 -16.92 -1.67 -5.32
CA LYS A 26 -16.95 -1.28 -6.74
C LYS A 26 -16.07 -2.17 -7.61
N HIS A 27 -15.03 -2.76 -7.04
CA HIS A 27 -14.21 -3.77 -7.70
C HIS A 27 -13.69 -4.81 -6.71
N GLN A 28 -13.13 -5.87 -7.24
CA GLN A 28 -12.40 -6.86 -6.46
C GLN A 28 -11.16 -6.21 -5.84
N ASP A 29 -10.74 -6.71 -4.67
CA ASP A 29 -9.48 -6.31 -4.05
C ASP A 29 -8.31 -6.53 -5.03
N ASP A 30 -7.61 -5.44 -5.36
CA ASP A 30 -6.54 -5.39 -6.35
C ASP A 30 -5.26 -4.74 -5.80
N LEU A 31 -5.12 -4.63 -4.46
CA LEU A 31 -3.95 -4.03 -3.82
C LEU A 31 -2.63 -4.65 -4.30
N GLN A 32 -2.56 -5.97 -4.47
CA GLN A 32 -1.36 -6.63 -4.97
C GLN A 32 -1.01 -6.20 -6.40
N MET A 33 -2.02 -5.94 -7.24
CA MET A 33 -1.82 -5.41 -8.58
C MET A 33 -1.29 -3.97 -8.52
N VAL A 34 -1.77 -3.15 -7.59
CA VAL A 34 -1.25 -1.79 -7.35
C VAL A 34 0.23 -1.85 -6.99
N LEU A 35 0.61 -2.67 -6.01
CA LEU A 35 2.00 -2.82 -5.57
C LEU A 35 2.90 -3.29 -6.71
N ASN A 36 2.48 -4.32 -7.46
CA ASN A 36 3.23 -4.82 -8.60
C ASN A 36 3.47 -3.73 -9.66
N ARG A 37 2.46 -2.89 -9.96
CA ARG A 37 2.63 -1.76 -10.87
C ARG A 37 3.67 -0.76 -10.34
N SER A 38 3.63 -0.43 -9.04
CA SER A 38 4.58 0.50 -8.42
C SER A 38 6.02 -0.01 -8.53
N TRP A 39 6.26 -1.29 -8.21
CA TRP A 39 7.58 -1.90 -8.30
C TRP A 39 8.14 -1.90 -9.72
N LEU A 40 7.30 -2.20 -10.73
CA LEU A 40 7.69 -2.15 -12.14
C LEU A 40 8.07 -0.74 -12.63
N GLN A 41 7.59 0.32 -11.97
CA GLN A 41 7.91 1.72 -12.30
C GLN A 41 9.14 2.25 -11.55
N GLY A 42 9.86 1.40 -10.81
CA GLY A 42 11.11 1.79 -10.14
C GLY A 42 10.93 2.30 -8.71
N LEU A 43 9.75 2.13 -8.11
CA LEU A 43 9.60 2.28 -6.66
C LEU A 43 10.45 1.20 -5.97
N GLN A 44 11.18 1.57 -4.92
CA GLN A 44 12.08 0.67 -4.21
C GLN A 44 11.62 0.41 -2.78
N LYS A 45 11.00 1.41 -2.16
CA LYS A 45 10.49 1.39 -0.79
C LYS A 45 9.24 2.25 -0.71
N MET A 46 8.34 1.86 0.18
CA MET A 46 7.12 2.61 0.45
C MET A 46 6.88 2.64 1.97
N ILE A 47 6.63 3.84 2.52
CA ILE A 47 6.26 4.03 3.93
C ILE A 47 4.73 4.14 3.99
N ILE A 48 4.11 3.25 4.77
CA ILE A 48 2.67 3.21 4.98
C ILE A 48 2.32 4.28 6.01
N THR A 49 1.55 5.28 5.58
CA THR A 49 1.02 6.28 6.49
C THR A 49 -0.11 5.66 7.31
N VAL A 50 -0.04 5.82 8.63
CA VAL A 50 -1.13 5.44 9.54
C VAL A 50 -1.57 6.65 10.37
N GLY A 51 -2.86 6.75 10.64
CA GLY A 51 -3.45 7.76 11.52
C GLY A 51 -4.03 7.18 12.81
N THR A 52 -4.21 5.86 12.88
CA THR A 52 -4.83 5.17 14.04
C THR A 52 -4.08 3.90 14.43
N LEU A 53 -4.33 3.40 15.65
CA LEU A 53 -3.76 2.12 16.11
C LEU A 53 -4.28 0.93 15.28
N ASN A 54 -5.53 0.94 14.86
CA ASN A 54 -6.08 -0.13 14.04
C ASN A 54 -5.41 -0.17 12.65
N GLU A 55 -5.18 1.00 12.04
CA GLU A 55 -4.41 1.09 10.79
C GLU A 55 -2.96 0.64 10.99
N ALA A 56 -2.37 0.92 12.16
CA ALA A 56 -1.04 0.42 12.50
C ALA A 56 -0.96 -1.10 12.51
N ASP A 57 -1.92 -1.78 13.13
CA ASP A 57 -1.96 -3.25 13.16
C ASP A 57 -2.11 -3.85 11.75
N GLU A 58 -2.93 -3.24 10.89
CA GLU A 58 -3.06 -3.64 9.49
C GLU A 58 -1.75 -3.40 8.71
N ALA A 59 -1.16 -2.21 8.85
CA ALA A 59 0.11 -1.86 8.20
C ALA A 59 1.24 -2.81 8.61
N LEU A 60 1.35 -3.16 9.90
CA LEU A 60 2.33 -4.13 10.39
C LEU A 60 2.16 -5.50 9.74
N THR A 61 0.92 -5.94 9.52
CA THR A 61 0.63 -7.19 8.80
C THR A 61 1.13 -7.12 7.35
N MET A 62 0.97 -5.98 6.69
CA MET A 62 1.47 -5.76 5.33
C MET A 62 3.00 -5.75 5.27
N VAL A 63 3.65 -5.04 6.20
CA VAL A 63 5.12 -4.96 6.32
C VAL A 63 5.73 -6.34 6.58
N ALA A 64 5.08 -7.18 7.38
CA ALA A 64 5.54 -8.55 7.61
C ALA A 64 5.52 -9.42 6.33
N CYS A 65 4.71 -9.07 5.34
CA CYS A 65 4.58 -9.82 4.08
C CYS A 65 5.49 -9.32 2.95
N ASP A 66 5.96 -8.07 2.99
CA ASP A 66 6.78 -7.46 1.95
C ASP A 66 7.90 -6.59 2.55
N GLY A 67 9.16 -6.99 2.31
CA GLY A 67 10.34 -6.30 2.84
C GLY A 67 10.61 -4.91 2.24
N ASN A 68 9.88 -4.51 1.20
CA ASN A 68 9.94 -3.17 0.62
C ASN A 68 8.89 -2.21 1.21
N LEU A 69 7.99 -2.71 2.05
CA LEU A 69 7.03 -1.91 2.82
C LEU A 69 7.60 -1.58 4.20
N HIS A 70 7.36 -0.35 4.65
CA HIS A 70 7.81 0.17 5.95
C HIS A 70 6.67 0.94 6.62
N MET A 71 6.76 1.13 7.94
CA MET A 71 5.82 1.91 8.76
C MET A 71 6.62 2.82 9.69
#